data_AF-A0A0J7L635-F1
#
_entry.id   AF-A0A0J7L635-F1
#
_cell.length_a   1.000
_cell.length_b   1.000
_cell.length_c   1.000
_cell.angle_alpha   90.00
_cell.angle_beta   90.00
_cell.angle_gamma   90.00
#
_symmetry.space_group_name_H-M   'P 1'
#
loop_
_entity.id
_entity.type
_entity.pdbx_description
1 polymer ?
#
loop_
_entity_poly.entity_id
_entity_poly.type
_entity_poly.pdbx_seq_one_letter_code
_entity_poly.pdbx_strand_id
1 'polypeptide(L)'
;MDIDPPEFPSKDDEIQYWMDLAHQMHQRKYDVERELEEFQENSQMLEKELETSLEQAEKMNRELRQRNTRLATEIEQLRMRLDQQSSDCAMFQGKAQDLQQQHEHLLKYIRELEQKNDDLERAHRINRVTEEEIEAKFNLAIEKNALLESELDEKESLKVIVQRLMDEVRG
;
A
#
# COMPACT_ATOMS: atom_id res chain seq x y z
N MET A 1 90.29 22.24 -1.89
CA MET A 1 91.56 21.62 -1.47
C MET A 1 92.53 21.93 -2.58
N ASP A 2 93.53 22.76 -2.32
CA ASP A 2 94.63 22.98 -3.25
C ASP A 2 95.52 21.75 -3.16
N ILE A 3 95.50 20.94 -4.22
CA ILE A 3 96.34 19.76 -4.34
C ILE A 3 97.67 20.27 -4.88
N ASP A 4 98.74 20.16 -4.08
CA ASP A 4 100.09 20.51 -4.53
C ASP A 4 100.41 19.73 -5.83
N PRO A 5 100.98 20.40 -6.85
CA PRO A 5 101.25 19.77 -8.14
C PRO A 5 102.25 18.61 -7.94
N PRO A 6 102.01 17.44 -8.56
CA PRO A 6 102.92 16.31 -8.41
C PRO A 6 104.33 16.67 -8.91
N GLU A 7 105.37 16.26 -8.18
CA GLU A 7 106.75 16.41 -8.65
C GLU A 7 107.10 15.27 -9.62
N PHE A 8 107.62 15.61 -10.80
CA PHE A 8 107.92 14.63 -11.85
C PHE A 8 109.43 14.50 -12.10
N PRO A 9 109.95 13.26 -12.23
CA PRO A 9 111.37 13.02 -12.47
C PRO A 9 111.83 13.38 -13.89
N SER A 10 110.91 13.45 -14.86
CA SER A 10 111.16 13.95 -16.21
C SER A 10 109.89 14.59 -16.80
N LYS A 11 110.05 15.41 -17.83
CA LYS A 11 108.89 15.98 -18.57
C LYS A 11 108.05 14.89 -19.23
N ASP A 12 108.64 13.77 -19.62
CA ASP A 12 107.92 12.66 -20.23
C ASP A 12 107.03 11.94 -19.20
N ASP A 13 107.51 11.81 -17.95
CA ASP A 13 106.72 11.24 -16.84
C ASP A 13 105.56 12.18 -16.41
N GLU A 14 105.78 13.49 -16.46
CA GLU A 14 104.73 14.50 -16.25
C GLU A 14 103.64 14.39 -17.31
N ILE A 15 104.04 14.33 -18.60
CA ILE A 15 103.10 14.17 -19.72
C ILE A 15 102.30 12.87 -19.57
N GLN A 16 102.97 11.77 -19.25
CA GLN A 16 102.32 10.47 -19.10
C GLN A 16 101.31 10.47 -17.94
N TYR A 17 101.67 11.04 -16.78
CA TYR A 17 100.76 11.17 -15.65
C TYR A 17 99.51 11.98 -15.99
N TRP A 18 99.66 13.14 -16.63
CA TRP A 18 98.52 13.97 -17.01
C TRP A 18 97.68 13.31 -18.11
N MET A 19 98.29 12.54 -19.02
CA MET A 19 97.56 11.75 -20.01
C MET A 19 96.73 10.63 -19.37
N ASP A 20 97.31 9.88 -18.42
CA ASP A 20 96.60 8.81 -17.72
C ASP A 20 95.48 9.35 -16.81
N LEU A 21 95.74 10.48 -16.14
CA LEU A 21 94.71 11.16 -15.36
C LEU A 21 93.58 11.70 -16.25
N ALA A 22 93.92 12.29 -17.41
CA ALA A 22 92.92 12.74 -18.38
C ALA A 22 92.08 11.57 -18.92
N HIS A 23 92.70 10.42 -19.23
CA HIS A 23 92.00 9.22 -19.64
C HIS A 23 91.07 8.69 -18.52
N GLN A 24 91.55 8.63 -17.27
CA GLN A 24 90.76 8.19 -16.13
C GLN A 24 89.55 9.11 -15.89
N MET A 25 89.77 10.44 -15.94
CA MET A 25 88.69 11.42 -15.78
C MET A 25 87.69 11.36 -16.94
N HIS A 26 88.18 11.12 -18.17
CA HIS A 26 87.31 10.92 -19.32
C HIS A 26 86.45 9.67 -19.19
N GLN A 27 87.04 8.54 -18.78
CA GLN A 27 86.30 7.30 -18.54
C GLN A 27 85.27 7.46 -17.42
N ARG A 28 85.66 8.07 -16.29
CA ARG A 28 84.73 8.32 -15.17
C ARG A 28 83.59 9.25 -15.57
N LYS A 29 83.88 10.29 -16.36
CA LYS A 29 82.86 11.17 -16.92
C LYS A 29 81.88 10.35 -17.78
N TYR A 30 82.39 9.53 -18.68
CA TYR A 30 81.58 8.67 -19.55
C TYR A 30 80.69 7.70 -18.76
N ASP A 31 81.25 7.04 -17.74
CA ASP A 31 80.49 6.10 -16.91
C ASP A 31 79.35 6.82 -16.15
N VAL A 32 79.63 8.00 -15.57
CA VAL A 32 78.61 8.81 -14.88
C VAL A 32 77.56 9.34 -15.85
N GLU A 33 77.94 9.75 -17.07
CA GLU A 33 76.99 10.16 -18.11
C GLU A 33 76.05 9.01 -18.48
N ARG A 34 76.58 7.79 -18.65
CA ARG A 34 75.75 6.60 -18.94
C ARG A 34 74.82 6.24 -17.79
N GLU A 35 75.33 6.23 -16.54
CA GLU A 35 74.50 5.98 -15.36
C GLU A 35 73.38 7.01 -15.21
N LEU A 36 73.66 8.27 -15.53
CA LEU A 36 72.67 9.34 -15.51
C LEU A 36 71.59 9.13 -16.58
N GLU A 37 71.97 8.75 -17.81
CA GLU A 37 71.03 8.41 -18.87
C GLU A 37 70.11 7.25 -18.46
N GLU A 38 70.69 6.14 -17.96
CA GLU A 38 69.92 4.99 -17.48
C GLU A 38 68.96 5.39 -16.33
N PHE A 39 69.41 6.23 -15.40
CA PHE A 39 68.57 6.70 -14.31
C PHE A 39 67.42 7.59 -14.80
N GLN A 40 67.67 8.46 -15.77
CA GLN A 40 66.65 9.32 -16.38
C GLN A 40 65.59 8.49 -17.13
N GLU A 41 66.03 7.52 -17.92
CA GLU A 41 65.12 6.61 -18.64
C GLU A 41 64.26 5.80 -17.67
N ASN A 42 64.87 5.22 -16.64
CA ASN A 42 64.14 4.46 -15.62
C ASN A 42 63.15 5.32 -14.84
N SER A 43 63.56 6.55 -14.48
CA SER A 43 62.68 7.50 -13.79
C SER A 43 61.49 7.88 -14.67
N GLN A 44 61.71 8.13 -15.95
CA GLN A 44 60.64 8.45 -16.89
C GLN A 44 59.68 7.27 -17.13
N MET A 45 60.20 6.04 -17.20
CA MET A 45 59.35 4.84 -17.30
C MET A 45 58.49 4.66 -16.05
N LEU A 46 59.08 4.79 -14.86
CA LEU A 46 58.36 4.69 -13.59
C LEU A 46 57.28 5.78 -13.46
N GLU A 47 57.59 7.03 -13.84
CA GLU A 47 56.62 8.12 -13.83
C GLU A 47 55.42 7.80 -14.71
N LYS A 48 55.64 7.33 -15.95
CA LYS A 48 54.56 6.91 -16.85
C LYS A 48 53.70 5.77 -16.29
N GLU A 49 54.32 4.80 -15.63
CA GLU A 49 53.60 3.70 -14.98
C GLU A 49 52.74 4.19 -13.81
N LEU A 50 53.27 5.09 -12.99
CA LEU A 50 52.56 5.71 -11.88
C LEU A 50 51.39 6.58 -12.37
N GLU A 51 51.60 7.40 -13.40
CA GLU A 51 50.56 8.20 -14.04
C GLU A 51 49.44 7.31 -14.58
N THR A 52 49.78 6.25 -15.31
CA THR A 52 48.81 5.30 -15.86
C THR A 52 48.00 4.61 -14.75
N SER A 53 48.67 4.18 -13.68
CA SER A 53 48.02 3.57 -12.52
C SER A 53 47.08 4.54 -11.80
N LEU A 54 47.52 5.80 -11.62
CA LEU A 54 46.73 6.85 -11.03
C LEU A 54 45.48 7.16 -11.86
N GLU A 55 45.61 7.30 -13.17
CA GLU A 55 44.48 7.52 -14.08
C GLU A 55 43.44 6.40 -14.01
N GLN A 56 43.90 5.14 -13.98
CA GLN A 56 43.02 3.98 -13.84
C GLN A 56 42.28 3.98 -12.50
N ALA A 57 43.00 4.27 -11.40
CA ALA A 57 42.42 4.35 -10.06
C ALA A 57 41.40 5.49 -9.96
N GLU A 58 41.70 6.67 -10.52
CA GLU A 58 40.78 7.79 -10.57
C GLU A 58 39.52 7.46 -11.38
N LYS A 59 39.68 6.81 -12.55
CA LYS A 59 38.57 6.38 -13.38
C LYS A 59 37.65 5.42 -12.60
N MET A 60 38.22 4.40 -11.96
CA MET A 60 37.47 3.46 -11.14
C MET A 60 36.76 4.17 -9.97
N ASN A 61 37.42 5.13 -9.32
CA ASN A 61 36.82 5.90 -8.24
C ASN A 61 35.61 6.72 -8.73
N ARG A 62 35.74 7.38 -9.89
CA ARG A 62 34.63 8.12 -10.53
C ARG A 62 33.46 7.20 -10.86
N GLU A 63 33.71 6.02 -11.44
CA GLU A 63 32.67 5.03 -11.74
C GLU A 63 31.96 4.53 -10.47
N LEU A 64 32.71 4.21 -9.42
CA LEU A 64 32.14 3.78 -8.13
C LEU A 64 31.30 4.89 -7.48
N ARG A 65 31.75 6.16 -7.53
CA ARG A 65 30.96 7.30 -7.03
C ARG A 65 29.65 7.47 -7.80
N GLN A 66 29.68 7.35 -9.13
CA GLN A 66 28.47 7.41 -9.95
C GLN A 66 27.50 6.27 -9.61
N ARG A 67 28.02 5.04 -9.46
CA ARG A 67 27.20 3.88 -9.07
C ARG A 67 26.60 4.06 -7.68
N ASN A 68 27.37 4.54 -6.71
CA ASN A 68 26.89 4.81 -5.36
C ASN A 68 25.76 5.85 -5.38
N THR A 69 25.94 6.95 -6.12
CA THR A 69 24.90 7.99 -6.29
C THR A 69 23.61 7.40 -6.88
N ARG A 70 23.72 6.57 -7.93
CA ARG A 70 22.56 5.91 -8.54
C ARG A 70 21.85 4.98 -7.55
N LEU A 71 22.61 4.14 -6.83
CA LEU A 71 22.05 3.24 -5.83
C LEU A 71 21.37 4.01 -4.68
N ALA A 72 21.96 5.13 -4.23
CA ALA A 72 21.34 5.98 -3.22
C ALA A 72 20.00 6.55 -3.70
N THR A 73 19.91 7.01 -4.95
CA THR A 73 18.64 7.48 -5.52
C THR A 73 17.60 6.37 -5.67
N GLU A 74 18.02 5.16 -6.05
CA GLU A 74 17.13 4.00 -6.17
C GLU A 74 16.58 3.56 -4.80
N ILE A 75 17.45 3.53 -3.78
CA ILE A 75 17.04 3.25 -2.39
C ILE A 75 15.99 4.25 -1.93
N GLU A 76 16.18 5.54 -2.18
CA GLU A 76 15.22 6.58 -1.77
C GLU A 76 13.88 6.42 -2.49
N GLN A 77 13.89 6.14 -3.80
CA GLN A 77 12.67 5.85 -4.57
C GLN A 77 11.93 4.62 -4.04
N LEU A 78 12.66 3.56 -3.69
CA LEU A 78 12.07 2.34 -3.13
C LEU A 78 11.46 2.59 -1.74
N ARG A 79 12.11 3.40 -0.91
CA ARG A 79 11.57 3.82 0.40
C ARG A 79 10.28 4.60 0.25
N MET A 80 10.25 5.61 -0.62
CA MET A 80 9.02 6.38 -0.89
C MET A 80 7.88 5.49 -1.39
N ARG A 81 8.17 4.53 -2.27
CA ARG A 81 7.17 3.56 -2.75
C ARG A 81 6.66 2.66 -1.64
N LEU A 82 7.55 2.19 -0.76
CA LEU A 82 7.17 1.36 0.39
C LEU A 82 6.25 2.14 1.32
N ASP A 83 6.60 3.38 1.66
CA ASP A 83 5.78 4.23 2.54
C ASP A 83 4.39 4.49 1.94
N GLN A 84 4.32 4.75 0.63
CA GLN A 84 3.04 4.89 -0.08
C GLN A 84 2.22 3.59 -0.01
N GLN A 85 2.83 2.44 -0.28
CA GLN A 85 2.16 1.14 -0.19
C GLN A 85 1.67 0.82 1.22
N SER A 86 2.45 1.16 2.25
CA SER A 86 2.05 1.02 3.64
C SER A 86 0.83 1.89 3.98
N SER A 87 0.80 3.13 3.50
CA SER A 87 -0.36 4.03 3.64
C SER A 87 -1.59 3.48 2.93
N ASP A 88 -1.44 2.99 1.69
CA ASP A 88 -2.54 2.43 0.91
C ASP A 88 -3.09 1.16 1.58
N CYS A 89 -2.23 0.27 2.06
CA CYS A 89 -2.62 -0.92 2.82
C CYS A 89 -3.43 -0.55 4.07
N ALA A 90 -3.00 0.44 4.85
CA ALA A 90 -3.74 0.90 6.02
C ALA A 90 -5.12 1.45 5.62
N MET A 91 -5.21 2.22 4.53
CA MET A 91 -6.48 2.73 4.01
C MET A 91 -7.42 1.60 3.59
N PHE A 92 -6.93 0.61 2.84
CA PHE A 92 -7.74 -0.51 2.38
C PHE A 92 -8.19 -1.40 3.54
N GLN A 93 -7.34 -1.61 4.54
CA GLN A 93 -7.69 -2.34 5.74
C GLN A 93 -8.82 -1.63 6.52
N GLY A 94 -8.75 -0.30 6.66
CA GLY A 94 -9.83 0.48 7.27
C GLY A 94 -11.15 0.33 6.51
N LYS A 95 -11.13 0.49 5.17
CA LYS A 95 -12.33 0.30 4.33
C LYS A 95 -12.91 -1.11 4.42
N ALA A 96 -12.06 -2.14 4.49
CA ALA A 96 -12.51 -3.52 4.64
C ALA A 96 -13.20 -3.73 5.98
N GLN A 97 -12.66 -3.17 7.07
CA GLN A 97 -13.28 -3.22 8.39
C GLN A 97 -14.62 -2.48 8.43
N ASP A 98 -14.72 -1.30 7.80
CA ASP A 98 -15.97 -0.55 7.70
C ASP A 98 -17.04 -1.33 6.93
N LEU A 99 -16.67 -1.94 5.78
CA LEU A 99 -17.57 -2.78 5.00
C LEU A 99 -18.04 -4.01 5.79
N GLN A 100 -17.16 -4.64 6.56
CA GLN A 100 -17.52 -5.75 7.41
C GLN A 100 -18.54 -5.33 8.49
N GLN A 101 -18.33 -4.20 9.14
CA GLN A 101 -19.27 -3.65 10.13
C GLN A 101 -20.63 -3.32 9.51
N GLN A 102 -20.63 -2.68 8.33
CA GLN A 102 -21.87 -2.39 7.60
C GLN A 102 -22.62 -3.68 7.23
N HIS A 103 -21.91 -4.70 6.76
CA HIS A 103 -22.50 -5.99 6.46
C HIS A 103 -23.12 -6.66 7.69
N GLU A 104 -22.42 -6.67 8.83
CA GLU A 104 -22.95 -7.18 10.09
C GLU A 104 -24.18 -6.40 10.57
N HIS A 105 -24.17 -5.08 10.41
CA HIS A 105 -25.32 -4.23 10.73
C HIS A 105 -26.53 -4.55 9.84
N LEU A 106 -26.32 -4.67 8.53
CA LEU A 106 -27.38 -5.02 7.58
C LEU A 106 -27.96 -6.40 7.86
N LEU A 107 -27.14 -7.39 8.22
CA LEU A 107 -27.63 -8.71 8.60
C LEU A 107 -28.53 -8.67 9.85
N LYS A 108 -28.17 -7.87 10.86
CA LYS A 108 -29.03 -7.67 12.03
C LYS A 108 -30.34 -6.99 11.63
N TYR A 109 -30.25 -5.94 10.82
CA TYR A 109 -31.41 -5.20 10.35
C TYR A 109 -32.38 -6.07 9.53
N ILE A 110 -31.87 -6.95 8.66
CA ILE A 110 -32.69 -7.92 7.91
C ILE A 110 -33.47 -8.82 8.87
N ARG A 111 -32.82 -9.38 9.89
CA ARG A 111 -33.49 -10.22 10.90
C ARG A 111 -34.56 -9.48 11.67
N GLU A 112 -34.32 -8.21 12.01
CA GLU A 112 -35.32 -7.35 12.66
C GLU A 112 -36.53 -7.08 11.75
N LEU A 113 -36.31 -6.91 10.44
CA LEU A 113 -37.39 -6.77 9.47
C LEU A 113 -38.18 -8.06 9.30
N GLU A 114 -37.52 -9.21 9.23
CA GLU A 114 -38.15 -10.53 9.19
C GLU A 114 -39.05 -10.74 10.41
N GLN A 115 -38.53 -10.46 11.62
CA GLN A 115 -39.32 -10.56 12.86
C GLN A 115 -40.55 -9.64 12.83
N LYS A 116 -40.39 -8.38 12.41
CA LYS A 116 -41.52 -7.45 12.31
C LYS A 116 -42.55 -7.92 11.28
N ASN A 117 -42.12 -8.54 10.19
CA ASN A 117 -43.02 -9.10 9.19
C ASN A 117 -43.81 -10.28 9.76
N ASP A 118 -43.16 -11.20 10.46
CA ASP A 118 -43.82 -12.32 11.15
C ASP A 118 -44.87 -11.83 12.17
N ASP A 119 -44.53 -10.79 12.93
CA ASP A 119 -45.43 -10.16 13.90
C ASP A 119 -46.64 -9.51 13.20
N LEU A 120 -46.42 -8.83 12.08
CA LEU A 120 -47.49 -8.24 11.26
C LEU A 120 -48.41 -9.30 10.66
N GLU A 121 -47.86 -10.37 10.09
CA GLU A 121 -48.66 -11.47 9.56
C GLU A 121 -49.48 -12.16 10.65
N ARG A 122 -48.91 -12.32 11.84
CA ARG A 122 -49.63 -12.87 13.00
C ARG A 122 -50.79 -11.95 13.39
N ALA A 123 -50.54 -10.65 13.52
CA ALA A 123 -51.58 -9.67 13.83
C ALA A 123 -52.69 -9.68 12.76
N HIS A 124 -52.32 -9.76 11.48
CA HIS A 124 -53.27 -9.86 10.39
C HIS A 124 -54.15 -11.12 10.49
N ARG A 125 -53.57 -12.29 10.80
CA ARG A 125 -54.34 -13.53 11.01
C ARG A 125 -55.33 -13.41 12.18
N ILE A 126 -54.90 -12.83 13.30
CA ILE A 126 -55.77 -12.60 14.47
C ILE A 126 -56.91 -11.66 14.08
N ASN A 127 -56.59 -10.52 13.46
CA ASN A 127 -57.59 -9.52 13.06
C ASN A 127 -58.64 -10.12 12.12
N ARG A 128 -58.20 -10.92 11.14
CA ARG A 128 -59.12 -11.59 10.22
C ARG A 128 -60.07 -12.55 10.94
N VAL A 129 -59.58 -13.35 11.88
CA VAL A 129 -60.45 -14.23 12.69
C VAL A 129 -61.43 -13.41 13.52
N THR A 130 -60.97 -12.32 14.15
CA THR A 130 -61.88 -11.45 14.92
C THR A 130 -62.92 -10.77 14.04
N GLU A 131 -62.59 -10.43 12.80
CA GLU A 131 -63.52 -9.87 11.82
C GLU A 131 -64.58 -10.90 11.44
N GLU A 132 -64.17 -12.12 11.09
CA GLU A 132 -65.07 -13.25 10.79
C GLU A 132 -66.02 -13.55 11.98
N GLU A 133 -65.53 -13.49 13.23
CA GLU A 133 -66.35 -13.66 14.43
C GLU A 133 -67.37 -12.52 14.63
N ILE A 134 -66.98 -11.28 14.32
CA ILE A 134 -67.87 -10.11 14.41
C ILE A 134 -68.97 -10.21 13.35
N GLU A 135 -68.61 -10.54 12.11
CA GLU A 135 -69.56 -10.77 11.02
C GLU A 135 -70.59 -11.86 11.39
N ALA A 136 -70.14 -12.99 11.94
CA ALA A 136 -71.03 -14.06 12.38
C ALA A 136 -72.01 -13.59 13.47
N LYS A 137 -71.55 -12.80 14.45
CA LYS A 137 -72.41 -12.22 15.49
C LYS A 137 -73.44 -11.24 14.90
N PHE A 138 -73.04 -10.43 13.92
CA PHE A 138 -73.95 -9.54 13.23
C PHE A 138 -75.02 -10.30 12.45
N ASN A 139 -74.64 -11.33 11.70
CA ASN A 139 -75.58 -12.16 10.95
C ASN A 139 -76.61 -12.83 11.87
N LEU A 140 -76.17 -13.39 13.00
CA LEU A 140 -77.07 -13.97 13.99
C LEU A 140 -78.05 -12.93 14.58
N ALA A 141 -77.57 -11.71 14.85
CA ALA A 141 -78.41 -10.63 15.34
C ALA A 141 -79.46 -10.20 14.30
N ILE A 142 -79.09 -10.17 13.02
CA ILE A 142 -80.01 -9.89 11.91
C ILE A 142 -81.08 -10.99 11.81
N GLU A 143 -80.69 -12.27 11.81
CA GLU A 143 -81.64 -13.39 11.77
C GLU A 143 -82.64 -13.34 12.93
N LYS A 144 -82.14 -13.07 14.14
CA LYS A 144 -82.98 -12.93 15.33
C LYS A 144 -83.96 -11.75 15.20
N ASN A 145 -83.53 -10.62 14.67
CA ASN A 145 -84.40 -9.47 14.45
C ASN A 145 -85.48 -9.78 13.41
N ALA A 146 -85.14 -10.43 12.29
CA ALA A 146 -86.10 -10.84 11.27
C ALA A 146 -87.16 -11.81 11.83
N LEU A 147 -86.75 -12.75 12.68
CA LEU A 147 -87.68 -13.68 13.35
C LEU A 147 -88.64 -12.92 14.29
N LEU A 148 -88.11 -12.00 15.10
CA LEU A 148 -88.92 -11.17 15.99
C LEU A 148 -89.90 -10.26 15.22
N GLU A 149 -89.49 -9.72 14.07
CA GLU A 149 -90.38 -8.96 13.19
C GLU A 149 -91.55 -9.84 12.68
N SER A 150 -91.26 -11.07 12.24
CA SER A 150 -92.30 -12.01 11.82
C SER A 150 -93.25 -12.40 12.96
N GLU A 151 -92.74 -12.63 14.18
CA GLU A 151 -93.57 -12.92 15.35
C GLU A 151 -94.47 -11.74 15.74
N LEU A 152 -93.96 -10.50 15.59
CA LEU A 152 -94.75 -9.29 15.81
C LEU A 152 -95.86 -9.15 14.76
N ASP A 153 -95.55 -9.41 13.49
CA ASP A 153 -96.53 -9.40 12.40
C ASP A 153 -97.62 -10.46 12.61
N GLU A 154 -97.24 -11.69 12.98
CA GLU A 154 -98.21 -12.76 13.30
C GLU A 154 -99.10 -12.37 14.48
N LYS A 155 -98.50 -11.85 15.57
CA LYS A 155 -99.26 -11.35 16.72
C LYS A 155 -100.23 -10.24 16.34
N GLU A 156 -99.84 -9.30 15.48
CA GLU A 156 -100.70 -8.22 15.02
C GLU A 156 -101.86 -8.77 14.16
N SER A 157 -101.58 -9.74 13.29
CA SER A 157 -102.61 -10.43 12.51
C SER A 157 -103.63 -11.15 13.41
N LEU A 158 -103.17 -11.83 14.46
CA LEU A 158 -104.02 -12.52 15.43
C LEU A 158 -104.88 -11.54 16.22
N LYS A 159 -104.33 -10.38 16.62
CA LYS A 159 -105.14 -9.32 17.26
C LYS A 159 -106.27 -8.86 16.35
N VAL A 160 -106.00 -8.64 15.06
CA VAL A 160 -107.04 -8.26 14.08
C VAL A 160 -108.13 -9.33 13.99
N ILE A 161 -107.76 -10.61 13.96
CA ILE A 161 -108.72 -11.72 13.92
C ILE A 161 -109.55 -11.76 15.20
N VAL A 162 -108.92 -11.69 16.37
CA VAL A 162 -109.60 -11.68 17.66
C VAL A 162 -110.56 -10.49 17.78
N GLN A 163 -110.15 -9.31 17.31
CA GLN A 163 -111.02 -8.14 17.30
C GLN A 163 -112.25 -8.36 16.42
N ARG A 164 -112.10 -8.92 15.21
CA ARG A 164 -113.23 -9.27 14.35
C ARG A 164 -114.18 -10.28 15.00
N LEU A 165 -113.65 -11.33 15.62
CA LEU A 165 -114.46 -12.33 16.33
C LEU A 165 -115.21 -11.69 17.52
N MET A 166 -114.58 -10.78 18.27
CA MET A 166 -115.25 -10.03 19.33
C MET A 166 -116.37 -9.13 18.80
N ASP A 167 -116.17 -8.50 17.64
CA ASP A 167 -117.18 -7.67 17.00
C ASP A 167 -118.35 -8.53 16.49
N GLU A 168 -118.09 -9.74 15.97
CA GLU A 168 -119.12 -10.73 15.57
C GLU A 168 -119.94 -11.27 16.76
N VAL A 169 -119.35 -11.39 17.95
CA VAL A 169 -120.06 -11.84 19.18
C VAL A 169 -120.85 -10.71 19.85
N ARG A 170 -120.52 -9.45 19.54
CA ARG A 170 -121.21 -8.26 20.08
C ARG A 170 -122.35 -7.75 19.19
N GLY A 171 -122.44 -8.20 17.94
CA GLY A 171 -123.57 -7.99 17.03
C GLY A 171 -124.60 -9.09 17.13
#